data_AF-A0A2V9W8G2-F1
#
_entry.id   AF-A0A2V9W8G2-F1
#
_cell.length_a   1.000
_cell.length_b   1.000
_cell.length_c   1.000
_cell.angle_alpha   90.00
_cell.angle_beta   90.00
_cell.angle_gamma   90.00
#
_symmetry.space_group_name_H-M   'P 1'
#
loop_
_entity.id
_entity.type
_entity.pdbx_description
1 polymer ?
#
loop_
_entity_poly.entity_id
_entity_poly.type
_entity_poly.pdbx_seq_one_letter_code
_entity_poly.pdbx_strand_id
1 'polypeptide(L)'
;PAVVLSAWYCGLGPSVLTTVLCFLGEQYWFIPPYRSLAIAGGAELAGTLVYFLVSALVVALAELNRRATATLAVSKQNLEQASEALRKSHEELEWRVRERTRELQEKNTELVNQTETVRDLSGRLLQMQDEERRRIARALHDSLGQLNLLGWGAAVIGQIDSLVRPYVISERAKLHTLLVFFALLGGVKAFGVMGLFIGPVVLSVTLVVLEMLREANLDHPTA
;
A
#
# COMPACT_ATOMS: atom_id res chain seq x y z
N PRO A 1 33.34 42.62 70.20
CA PRO A 1 33.85 42.00 68.94
C PRO A 1 34.02 40.48 69.05
N ALA A 2 34.61 39.97 70.15
CA ALA A 2 34.80 38.52 70.36
C ALA A 2 33.48 37.73 70.32
N VAL A 3 32.43 38.22 71.00
CA VAL A 3 31.09 37.60 71.05
C VAL A 3 30.42 37.51 69.67
N VAL A 4 30.65 38.49 68.79
CA VAL A 4 30.08 38.49 67.42
C VAL A 4 30.77 37.44 66.55
N LEU A 5 32.10 37.35 66.65
CA LEU A 5 32.89 36.39 65.87
C LEU A 5 32.61 34.93 66.29
N SER A 6 32.48 34.68 67.59
CA SER A 6 32.10 33.36 68.10
C SER A 6 30.67 32.97 67.72
N ALA A 7 29.73 33.94 67.72
CA ALA A 7 28.34 33.74 67.29
C ALA A 7 28.23 33.36 65.82
N TRP A 8 29.07 33.95 64.97
CA TRP A 8 29.09 33.61 63.55
C TRP A 8 29.76 32.27 63.24
N TYR A 9 30.85 31.90 63.92
CA TYR A 9 31.63 30.71 63.54
C TYR A 9 31.31 29.46 64.34
N CYS A 10 30.98 29.56 65.62
CA CYS A 10 31.01 28.42 66.55
C CYS A 10 29.64 28.02 67.12
N GLY A 11 28.57 28.75 66.80
CA GLY A 11 27.20 28.45 67.24
C GLY A 11 26.89 28.87 68.67
N LEU A 12 25.73 28.44 69.19
CA LEU A 12 25.14 28.96 70.43
C LEU A 12 26.00 28.70 71.69
N GLY A 13 26.53 27.48 71.84
CA GLY A 13 27.30 27.08 73.04
C GLY A 13 28.57 27.92 73.27
N PRO A 14 29.49 27.99 72.29
CA PRO A 14 30.71 28.79 72.39
C PRO A 14 30.43 30.29 72.57
N SER A 15 29.33 30.78 71.99
CA SER A 15 28.94 32.20 72.06
C SER A 15 28.40 32.61 73.43
N VAL A 16 27.63 31.73 74.07
CA VAL A 16 27.19 31.90 75.46
C VAL A 16 28.41 31.88 76.39
N LEU A 17 29.33 30.93 76.19
CA LEU A 17 30.60 30.86 76.92
C LEU A 17 31.42 32.15 76.80
N THR A 18 31.59 32.68 75.59
CA THR A 18 32.30 33.96 75.38
C THR A 18 31.58 35.14 75.99
N THR A 19 30.24 35.17 75.97
CA THR A 19 29.46 36.27 76.57
C THR A 19 29.62 36.28 78.08
N VAL A 20 29.60 35.10 78.71
CA VAL A 20 29.80 34.92 80.15
C VAL A 20 31.24 35.26 80.55
N LEU A 21 32.25 34.81 79.77
CA LEU A 21 33.65 35.17 80.02
C LEU A 21 33.89 36.68 79.89
N CYS A 22 33.32 37.32 78.86
CA CYS A 22 33.43 38.77 78.68
C CYS A 22 32.76 39.52 79.83
N PHE A 23 31.57 39.10 80.27
CA PHE A 23 30.88 39.70 81.41
C PHE A 23 31.67 39.58 82.72
N LEU A 24 32.22 38.40 83.02
CA LEU A 24 33.06 38.17 84.20
C LEU A 24 34.35 39.00 84.16
N GLY A 25 34.98 39.13 82.98
CA GLY A 25 36.17 39.96 82.79
C GLY A 25 35.88 41.46 82.99
N GLU A 26 34.75 41.94 82.48
CA GLU A 26 34.29 43.33 82.63
C GLU A 26 33.96 43.67 84.08
N GLN A 27 33.24 42.78 84.78
CA GLN A 27 32.88 42.95 86.19
C GLN A 27 34.11 42.91 87.13
N TYR A 28 35.10 42.07 86.84
CA TYR A 28 36.25 41.89 87.72
C TYR A 28 37.29 43.01 87.58
N TRP A 29 37.48 43.53 86.36
CA TRP A 29 38.61 44.42 86.06
C TRP A 29 38.22 45.88 85.81
N PHE A 30 36.98 46.16 85.39
CA PHE A 30 36.66 47.44 84.74
C PHE A 30 35.78 48.40 85.57
N ILE A 31 34.95 47.91 86.51
CA ILE A 31 34.01 48.75 87.29
C ILE A 31 34.52 48.91 88.74
N PRO A 32 34.75 50.15 89.25
CA PRO A 32 35.09 50.41 90.66
C PRO A 32 33.89 50.16 91.60
N PRO A 33 34.05 49.57 92.80
CA PRO A 33 35.30 49.24 93.47
C PRO A 33 35.85 47.86 93.09
N TYR A 34 37.13 47.83 92.72
CA TYR A 34 37.86 46.62 92.32
C TYR A 34 37.80 45.55 93.42
N ARG A 35 37.51 44.30 93.03
CA ARG A 35 37.31 43.11 93.90
C ARG A 35 35.96 43.03 94.64
N SER A 36 34.92 43.75 94.21
CA SER A 36 33.57 43.62 94.77
C SER A 36 32.56 43.17 93.71
N LEU A 37 31.67 42.23 94.07
CA LEU A 37 30.50 41.79 93.27
C LEU A 37 29.24 42.61 93.60
N ALA A 38 29.39 43.73 94.33
CA ALA A 38 28.26 44.55 94.77
C ALA A 38 27.85 45.56 93.68
N ILE A 39 26.65 45.40 93.13
CA ILE A 39 26.04 46.36 92.18
C ILE A 39 25.70 47.63 92.97
N ALA A 40 26.47 48.70 92.80
CA ALA A 40 26.38 49.89 93.63
C ALA A 40 25.93 51.12 92.82
N GLY A 41 24.86 50.98 92.04
CA GLY A 41 24.20 52.12 91.37
C GLY A 41 23.27 51.75 90.22
N GLY A 42 22.28 52.61 89.94
CA GLY A 42 21.32 52.40 88.84
C GLY A 42 21.94 52.45 87.44
N ALA A 43 23.06 53.17 87.27
CA ALA A 43 23.77 53.28 85.99
C ALA A 43 24.54 51.99 85.61
N GLU A 44 25.12 51.29 86.58
CA GLU A 44 25.83 50.01 86.36
C GLU A 44 24.87 48.87 86.01
N LEU A 45 23.70 48.86 86.65
CA LEU A 45 22.62 47.93 86.34
C LEU A 45 22.08 48.18 84.93
N ALA A 46 21.92 49.45 84.52
CA ALA A 46 21.53 49.78 83.15
C ALA A 46 22.55 49.30 82.11
N GLY A 47 23.85 49.50 82.35
CA GLY A 47 24.91 49.01 81.46
C GLY A 47 24.94 47.49 81.34
N THR A 48 24.77 46.78 82.46
CA THR A 48 24.72 45.31 82.49
C THR A 48 23.51 44.79 81.73
N LEU A 49 22.32 45.37 81.95
CA LEU A 49 21.12 44.98 81.21
C LEU A 49 21.26 45.23 79.71
N VAL A 50 21.80 46.39 79.31
CA VAL A 50 22.07 46.69 77.90
C VAL A 50 23.06 45.68 77.29
N TYR A 51 24.13 45.32 78.00
CA TYR A 51 25.09 44.32 77.55
C TYR A 51 24.44 42.96 77.30
N PHE A 52 23.64 42.46 78.25
CA PHE A 52 22.92 41.19 78.10
C PHE A 52 21.88 41.24 76.99
N LEU A 53 21.15 42.36 76.84
CA LEU A 53 20.17 42.54 75.76
C LEU A 53 20.83 42.55 74.38
N VAL A 54 21.92 43.30 74.21
CA VAL A 54 22.67 43.36 72.94
C VAL A 54 23.29 42.00 72.63
N SER A 55 23.88 41.34 73.61
CA SER A 55 24.48 40.01 73.42
C SER A 55 23.41 38.95 73.07
N ALA A 56 22.26 38.99 73.75
CA ALA A 56 21.13 38.12 73.42
C ALA A 56 20.60 38.37 72.00
N LEU A 57 20.50 39.64 71.58
CA LEU A 57 20.08 40.01 70.23
C LEU A 57 21.05 39.50 69.16
N VAL A 58 22.37 39.67 69.37
CA VAL A 58 23.40 39.19 68.43
C VAL A 58 23.37 37.68 68.29
N VAL A 59 23.29 36.94 69.41
CA VAL A 59 23.21 35.47 69.39
C VAL A 59 21.92 35.00 68.73
N ALA A 60 20.78 35.66 69.02
CA ALA A 60 19.51 35.34 68.37
C ALA A 60 19.56 35.54 66.86
N LEU A 61 20.08 36.67 66.38
CA LEU A 61 20.22 36.95 64.94
C LEU A 61 21.19 35.99 64.24
N ALA A 62 22.30 35.63 64.87
CA ALA A 62 23.25 34.66 64.32
C ALA A 62 22.63 33.27 64.16
N GLU A 63 21.88 32.81 65.17
CA GLU A 63 21.19 31.51 65.12
C GLU A 63 20.05 31.50 64.08
N LEU A 64 19.28 32.60 63.99
CA LEU A 64 18.25 32.75 62.96
C LEU A 64 18.86 32.72 61.56
N ASN A 65 19.96 33.44 61.34
CA ASN A 65 20.66 33.44 60.06
C ASN A 65 21.21 32.06 59.71
N ARG A 66 21.81 31.36 60.68
CA ARG A 66 22.34 30.00 60.48
C ARG A 66 21.23 29.01 60.12
N ARG A 67 20.10 29.06 60.81
CA ARG A 67 18.93 28.20 60.51
C ARG A 67 18.37 28.49 59.12
N ALA A 68 18.26 29.77 58.75
CA ALA A 68 17.82 30.17 57.41
C ALA A 68 18.75 29.60 56.32
N THR A 69 20.07 29.68 56.50
CA THR A 69 21.03 29.09 55.55
C THR A 69 20.97 27.57 55.50
N ALA A 70 20.78 26.90 56.64
CA ALA A 70 20.69 25.45 56.71
C ALA A 70 19.42 24.91 56.03
N THR A 71 18.26 25.54 56.28
CA THR A 71 17.00 25.16 55.62
C THR A 71 17.04 25.42 54.12
N LEU A 72 17.68 26.52 53.69
CA LEU A 72 17.85 26.82 52.27
C LEU A 72 18.76 25.82 51.56
N ALA A 73 19.83 25.35 52.22
CA ALA A 73 20.69 24.31 51.68
C ALA A 73 19.92 22.99 51.47
N VAL A 74 19.10 22.60 52.45
CA VAL A 74 18.26 21.38 52.36
C VAL A 74 17.17 21.52 51.31
N SER A 75 16.48 22.67 51.23
CA SER A 75 15.42 22.87 50.24
C SER A 75 15.96 22.91 48.82
N LYS A 76 17.13 23.54 48.61
CA LYS A 76 17.85 23.49 47.32
C LYS A 76 18.23 22.07 46.95
N GLN A 77 18.79 21.29 47.87
CA GLN A 77 19.14 19.90 47.61
C GLN A 77 17.92 19.05 47.20
N ASN A 78 16.79 19.21 47.89
CA ASN A 78 15.54 18.51 47.54
C ASN A 78 15.04 18.92 46.14
N LEU A 79 15.14 20.21 45.80
CA LEU A 79 14.76 20.72 44.48
C LEU A 79 15.69 20.15 43.38
N GLU A 80 16.99 20.11 43.63
CA GLU A 80 17.98 19.53 42.72
C GLU A 80 17.71 18.03 42.50
N GLN A 81 17.44 17.27 43.57
CA GLN A 81 17.06 15.86 43.47
C GLN A 81 15.78 15.65 42.67
N ALA A 82 14.74 16.46 42.91
CA ALA A 82 13.49 16.37 42.17
C ALA A 82 13.67 16.72 40.69
N SER A 83 14.48 17.76 40.40
CA SER A 83 14.84 18.15 39.04
C SER A 83 15.62 17.05 38.32
N GLU A 84 16.56 16.39 39.01
CA GLU A 84 17.32 15.28 38.43
C GLU A 84 16.45 14.04 38.17
N ALA A 85 15.55 13.69 39.09
CA ALA A 85 14.63 12.58 38.91
C ALA A 85 13.70 12.83 37.70
N LEU A 86 13.19 14.05 37.58
CA LEU A 86 12.37 14.45 36.43
C LEU A 86 13.18 14.41 35.13
N ARG A 87 14.42 14.91 35.14
CA ARG A 87 15.32 14.86 33.99
C ARG A 87 15.59 13.43 33.51
N LYS A 88 15.89 12.51 34.44
CA LYS A 88 16.11 11.10 34.10
C LYS A 88 14.87 10.46 33.49
N SER A 89 13.69 10.71 34.06
CA SER A 89 12.42 10.22 33.52
C SER A 89 12.15 10.77 32.12
N HIS A 90 12.44 12.05 31.89
CA HIS A 90 12.30 12.69 30.60
C HIS A 90 13.26 12.09 29.55
N GLU A 91 14.54 11.93 29.90
CA GLU A 91 15.53 11.28 29.03
C GLU A 91 15.13 9.83 28.67
N GLU A 92 14.57 9.08 29.63
CA GLU A 92 14.06 7.72 29.40
C GLU A 92 12.81 7.69 28.52
N LEU A 93 11.89 8.63 28.70
CA LEU A 93 10.70 8.74 27.86
C LEU A 93 11.07 9.16 26.44
N GLU A 94 11.94 10.16 26.29
CA GLU A 94 12.47 10.56 24.99
C GLU A 94 13.17 9.39 24.29
N TRP A 95 13.95 8.60 25.02
CA TRP A 95 14.56 7.39 24.48
C TRP A 95 13.50 6.40 23.96
N ARG A 96 12.48 6.09 24.77
CA ARG A 96 11.38 5.20 24.36
C ARG A 96 10.60 5.73 23.16
N VAL A 97 10.32 7.04 23.12
CA VAL A 97 9.64 7.67 21.97
C VAL A 97 10.50 7.55 20.73
N ARG A 98 11.80 7.90 20.80
CA ARG A 98 12.73 7.78 19.68
C ARG A 98 12.81 6.33 19.17
N GLU A 99 12.91 5.36 20.07
CA GLU A 99 12.99 3.95 19.70
C GLU A 99 11.71 3.45 19.01
N ARG A 100 10.54 3.81 19.54
CA ARG A 100 9.25 3.46 18.94
C ARG A 100 9.01 4.16 17.60
N THR A 101 9.43 5.42 17.46
CA THR A 101 9.37 6.13 16.18
C THR A 101 10.27 5.47 15.14
N ARG A 102 11.48 5.03 15.53
CA ARG A 102 12.38 4.26 14.66
C ARG A 102 11.77 2.94 14.21
N GLU A 103 11.27 2.15 15.16
CA GLU A 103 10.60 0.86 14.89
C GLU A 103 9.40 1.03 13.94
N LEU A 104 8.57 2.07 14.19
CA LEU A 104 7.44 2.38 13.32
C LEU A 104 7.87 2.83 11.93
N GLN A 105 8.93 3.63 11.80
CA GLN A 105 9.47 4.03 10.51
C GLN A 105 10.03 2.84 9.72
N GLU A 106 10.71 1.91 10.40
CA GLU A 106 11.20 0.67 9.80
C GLU A 106 10.05 -0.20 9.30
N LYS A 107 9.03 -0.44 10.13
CA LYS A 107 7.85 -1.21 9.75
C LYS A 107 7.04 -0.54 8.65
N ASN A 108 6.94 0.79 8.66
CA ASN A 108 6.26 1.53 7.60
C ASN A 108 7.01 1.38 6.27
N THR A 109 8.34 1.54 6.28
CA THR A 109 9.18 1.34 5.10
C THR A 109 9.08 -0.10 4.57
N GLU A 110 9.04 -1.09 5.47
CA GLU A 110 8.84 -2.50 5.13
C GLU A 110 7.46 -2.75 4.46
N LEU A 111 6.38 -2.20 5.03
CA LEU A 111 5.02 -2.31 4.47
C LEU A 111 4.89 -1.60 3.11
N VAL A 112 5.55 -0.44 2.95
CA VAL A 112 5.60 0.28 1.67
C VAL A 112 6.28 -0.58 0.60
N ASN A 113 7.43 -1.18 0.91
CA ASN A 113 8.14 -2.08 -0.01
C ASN A 113 7.32 -3.34 -0.34
N GLN A 114 6.58 -3.90 0.62
CA GLN A 114 5.66 -5.02 0.36
C GLN A 114 4.53 -4.61 -0.58
N THR A 115 3.97 -3.41 -0.40
CA THR A 115 2.90 -2.88 -1.25
C THR A 115 3.40 -2.67 -2.69
N GLU A 116 4.63 -2.17 -2.86
CA GLU A 116 5.27 -2.06 -4.18
C GLU A 116 5.47 -3.42 -4.83
N THR A 117 5.90 -4.43 -4.06
CA THR A 117 6.07 -5.80 -4.57
C THR A 117 4.75 -6.37 -5.11
N VAL A 118 3.65 -6.20 -4.37
CA VAL A 118 2.31 -6.63 -4.81
C VAL A 118 1.88 -5.89 -6.08
N ARG A 119 2.14 -4.58 -6.17
CA ARG A 119 1.85 -3.79 -7.37
C ARG A 119 2.66 -4.26 -8.58
N ASP A 120 3.95 -4.55 -8.41
CA ASP A 120 4.82 -5.08 -9.47
C ASP A 120 4.32 -6.45 -9.96
N LEU A 121 4.03 -7.38 -9.04
CA LEU A 121 3.44 -8.68 -9.34
C LEU A 121 2.13 -8.54 -10.11
N SER A 122 1.24 -7.65 -9.66
CA SER A 122 -0.02 -7.36 -10.34
C SER A 122 0.21 -6.80 -11.76
N GLY A 123 1.15 -5.88 -11.93
CA GLY A 123 1.54 -5.35 -13.23
C GLY A 123 2.06 -6.41 -14.19
N ARG A 124 2.93 -7.31 -13.69
CA ARG A 124 3.43 -8.47 -14.45
C ARG A 124 2.33 -9.44 -14.83
N LEU A 125 1.40 -9.75 -13.92
CA LEU A 125 0.27 -10.62 -14.22
C LEU A 125 -0.65 -10.02 -15.28
N LEU A 126 -0.92 -8.71 -15.20
CA LEU A 126 -1.70 -8.01 -16.22
C LEU A 126 -0.99 -8.02 -17.58
N GLN A 127 0.33 -7.84 -17.62
CA GLN A 127 1.11 -7.96 -18.86
C GLN A 127 1.07 -9.37 -19.43
N MET A 128 1.33 -10.40 -18.61
CA MET A 128 1.25 -11.80 -19.02
C MET A 128 -0.14 -12.16 -19.54
N GLN A 129 -1.19 -11.68 -18.87
CA GLN A 129 -2.57 -11.94 -19.29
C GLN A 129 -2.92 -11.23 -20.59
N ASP A 130 -2.47 -9.99 -20.82
CA ASP A 130 -2.70 -9.26 -22.06
C ASP A 130 -1.93 -9.90 -23.23
N GLU A 131 -0.71 -10.36 -23.00
CA GLU A 131 0.07 -11.12 -23.98
C GLU A 131 -0.61 -12.43 -24.36
N GLU A 132 -1.10 -13.20 -23.38
CA GLU A 132 -1.79 -14.45 -23.63
C GLU A 132 -3.12 -14.21 -24.35
N ARG A 133 -3.88 -13.16 -23.98
CA ARG A 133 -5.09 -12.76 -24.72
C ARG A 133 -4.78 -12.43 -26.17
N ARG A 134 -3.73 -11.65 -26.44
CA ARG A 134 -3.30 -11.30 -27.81
C ARG A 134 -2.78 -12.51 -28.57
N ARG A 135 -2.13 -13.46 -27.90
CA ARG A 135 -1.67 -14.72 -28.49
C ARG A 135 -2.86 -15.60 -28.89
N ILE A 136 -3.83 -15.79 -27.98
CA ILE A 136 -5.06 -16.56 -28.26
C ILE A 136 -5.84 -15.92 -29.41
N ALA A 137 -5.99 -14.59 -29.40
CA ALA A 137 -6.69 -13.88 -30.48
C ALA A 137 -6.03 -14.11 -31.86
N ARG A 138 -4.69 -14.06 -31.92
CA ARG A 138 -3.94 -14.35 -33.16
C ARG A 138 -4.09 -15.80 -33.59
N ALA A 139 -3.87 -16.76 -32.69
CA ALA A 139 -4.00 -18.18 -33.01
C ALA A 139 -5.42 -18.54 -33.47
N LEU A 140 -6.44 -17.94 -32.84
CA LEU A 140 -7.83 -18.10 -33.25
C LEU A 140 -8.10 -17.45 -34.61
N HIS A 141 -7.58 -16.24 -34.86
CA HIS A 141 -7.71 -15.58 -36.16
C HIS A 141 -7.06 -16.38 -37.29
N ASP A 142 -5.86 -16.91 -37.06
CA ASP A 142 -5.10 -17.67 -38.06
C ASP A 142 -5.81 -18.99 -38.39
N SER A 143 -6.27 -19.72 -37.36
CA SER A 143 -6.97 -20.99 -37.53
C SER A 143 -8.38 -20.83 -38.13
N LEU A 144 -9.16 -19.86 -37.66
CA LEU A 144 -10.47 -19.55 -38.24
C LEU A 144 -10.33 -19.03 -39.67
N GLY A 145 -9.32 -18.20 -39.93
CA GLY A 145 -9.00 -17.70 -41.26
C GLY A 145 -8.69 -18.85 -42.22
N GLN A 146 -7.83 -19.78 -41.81
CA GLN A 146 -7.49 -20.96 -42.61
C GLN A 146 -8.69 -21.87 -42.87
N LEU A 147 -9.47 -22.19 -41.82
CA LEU A 147 -10.66 -23.03 -41.95
C LEU A 147 -11.71 -22.38 -42.84
N ASN A 148 -11.95 -21.07 -42.67
CA ASN A 148 -12.91 -20.34 -43.47
C ASN A 148 -12.49 -20.29 -44.95
N LEU A 149 -11.20 -20.04 -45.23
CA LEU A 149 -10.68 -20.07 -46.60
C LEU A 149 -10.83 -21.45 -47.25
N LEU A 150 -10.48 -22.52 -46.52
CA LEU A 150 -10.62 -23.90 -46.99
C LEU A 150 -12.08 -24.28 -47.22
N GLY A 151 -12.97 -23.92 -46.29
CA GLY A 151 -14.40 -24.18 -46.38
C GLY A 151 -15.04 -23.46 -47.57
N TRP A 152 -14.78 -22.15 -47.70
CA TRP A 152 -15.26 -21.37 -48.85
C TRP A 152 -14.67 -21.87 -50.17
N GLY A 153 -13.38 -22.19 -50.22
CA GLY A 153 -12.74 -22.74 -51.41
C GLY A 153 -13.35 -24.08 -51.83
N ALA A 154 -13.50 -25.02 -50.89
CA ALA A 154 -14.10 -26.32 -51.17
C ALA A 154 -15.58 -26.21 -51.58
N ALA A 155 -16.35 -25.32 -50.93
CA ALA A 155 -17.75 -25.09 -51.27
C ALA A 155 -17.90 -24.49 -52.68
N VAL A 156 -17.09 -23.47 -53.03
CA VAL A 156 -17.16 -22.82 -54.35
C VAL A 156 -16.70 -23.78 -55.46
N ILE A 157 -15.54 -24.44 -55.28
CA ILE A 157 -15.00 -25.40 -56.26
C ILE A 157 -15.97 -26.57 -56.43
N GLY A 158 -16.48 -27.12 -55.31
CA GLY A 158 -17.43 -28.23 -55.33
C GLY A 158 -18.75 -27.88 -56.01
N GLN A 159 -19.29 -26.68 -55.80
CA GLN A 159 -20.51 -26.23 -56.46
C GLN A 159 -20.32 -26.05 -57.96
N ILE A 160 -19.19 -25.49 -58.39
CA ILE A 160 -18.87 -25.31 -59.82
C ILE A 160 -18.75 -26.68 -60.49
N ASP A 161 -17.95 -27.61 -59.95
CA ASP A 161 -17.74 -28.92 -60.56
C ASP A 161 -18.99 -29.80 -60.56
N SER A 162 -19.85 -29.67 -59.55
CA SER A 162 -21.09 -30.44 -59.40
C SER A 162 -22.20 -29.95 -60.34
N LEU A 163 -22.24 -28.66 -60.68
CA LEU A 163 -23.28 -28.07 -61.56
C LEU A 163 -22.87 -27.98 -63.03
N VAL A 164 -21.61 -27.66 -63.31
CA VAL A 164 -21.11 -27.52 -64.70
C VAL A 164 -21.14 -28.87 -65.42
N ARG A 165 -20.76 -29.95 -64.73
CA ARG A 165 -20.66 -31.29 -65.32
C ARG A 165 -22.01 -31.84 -65.83
N PRO A 166 -23.13 -31.81 -65.08
CA PRO A 166 -24.43 -32.22 -65.61
C PRO A 166 -25.00 -31.22 -66.62
N TYR A 167 -24.75 -29.90 -66.51
CA TYR A 167 -25.30 -28.92 -67.45
C TYR A 167 -24.71 -29.07 -68.86
N VAL A 168 -23.40 -29.28 -68.98
CA VAL A 168 -22.72 -29.49 -70.28
C VAL A 168 -23.11 -30.83 -70.91
N ILE A 169 -23.44 -31.85 -70.10
CA ILE A 169 -23.81 -33.18 -70.58
C ILE A 169 -25.32 -33.29 -70.88
N SER A 170 -26.17 -32.48 -70.22
CA SER A 170 -27.65 -32.57 -70.34
C SER A 170 -28.19 -32.08 -71.70
N GLU A 171 -27.37 -31.42 -72.51
CA GLU A 171 -27.83 -30.82 -73.78
C GLU A 171 -28.11 -31.87 -74.87
N ARG A 172 -27.46 -33.05 -74.85
CA ARG A 172 -27.69 -34.11 -75.87
C ARG A 172 -28.68 -35.19 -75.48
N ALA A 173 -29.04 -35.31 -74.20
CA ALA A 173 -29.87 -36.43 -73.73
C ALA A 173 -31.39 -36.17 -73.84
N LYS A 174 -31.84 -34.91 -73.76
CA LYS A 174 -33.29 -34.60 -73.67
C LYS A 174 -34.08 -34.82 -74.95
N LEU A 175 -33.45 -34.66 -76.13
CA LEU A 175 -34.17 -34.80 -77.41
C LEU A 175 -34.62 -36.24 -77.67
N HIS A 176 -33.80 -37.25 -77.38
CA HIS A 176 -34.18 -38.64 -77.60
C HIS A 176 -35.25 -39.14 -76.62
N THR A 177 -35.24 -38.72 -75.35
CA THR A 177 -36.24 -39.19 -74.38
C THR A 177 -37.65 -38.74 -74.73
N LEU A 178 -37.85 -37.49 -75.16
CA LEU A 178 -39.18 -37.01 -75.58
C LEU A 178 -39.66 -37.69 -76.87
N LEU A 179 -38.77 -37.86 -77.85
CA LEU A 179 -39.10 -38.57 -79.10
C LEU A 179 -39.51 -40.02 -78.84
N VAL A 180 -38.75 -40.73 -78.00
CA VAL A 180 -39.07 -42.11 -77.61
C VAL A 180 -40.41 -42.16 -76.86
N PHE A 181 -40.68 -41.21 -75.96
CA PHE A 181 -41.96 -41.12 -75.25
C PHE A 181 -43.15 -40.92 -76.21
N PHE A 182 -43.02 -40.03 -77.19
CA PHE A 182 -44.03 -39.82 -78.23
C PHE A 182 -44.20 -41.03 -79.14
N ALA A 183 -43.12 -41.73 -79.50
CA ALA A 183 -43.22 -42.95 -80.31
C ALA A 183 -43.89 -44.11 -79.55
N LEU A 184 -43.63 -44.24 -78.26
CA LEU A 184 -44.32 -45.22 -77.41
C LEU A 184 -45.82 -44.90 -77.29
N LEU A 185 -46.17 -43.64 -76.99
CA LEU A 185 -47.57 -43.21 -76.91
C LEU A 185 -48.30 -43.34 -78.25
N GLY A 186 -47.67 -42.89 -79.33
CA GLY A 186 -48.22 -42.97 -80.69
C GLY A 186 -48.39 -44.41 -81.15
N GLY A 187 -47.39 -45.26 -80.89
CA GLY A 187 -47.44 -46.69 -81.19
C GLY A 187 -48.57 -47.39 -80.44
N VAL A 188 -48.71 -47.13 -79.14
CA VAL A 188 -49.80 -47.71 -78.33
C VAL A 188 -51.17 -47.26 -78.82
N LYS A 189 -51.32 -46.01 -79.24
CA LYS A 189 -52.60 -45.49 -79.75
C LYS A 189 -52.97 -46.08 -81.13
N ALA A 190 -51.98 -46.39 -81.98
CA ALA A 190 -52.20 -46.95 -83.32
C ALA A 190 -52.35 -48.49 -83.32
N PHE A 191 -51.59 -49.20 -82.49
CA PHE A 191 -51.45 -50.67 -82.54
C PHE A 191 -51.69 -51.37 -81.19
N GLY A 192 -52.13 -50.66 -80.15
CA GLY A 192 -52.35 -51.23 -78.81
C GLY A 192 -51.05 -51.61 -78.09
N VAL A 193 -51.07 -52.62 -77.22
CA VAL A 193 -49.89 -53.03 -76.42
C VAL A 193 -48.69 -53.41 -77.30
N MET A 194 -48.94 -54.03 -78.47
CA MET A 194 -47.88 -54.35 -79.45
C MET A 194 -47.17 -53.10 -79.99
N GLY A 195 -47.84 -51.96 -79.98
CA GLY A 195 -47.30 -50.66 -80.35
C GLY A 195 -46.18 -50.15 -79.44
N LEU A 196 -46.03 -50.69 -78.22
CA LEU A 196 -44.91 -50.36 -77.33
C LEU A 196 -43.57 -50.89 -77.88
N PHE A 197 -43.59 -52.01 -78.60
CA PHE A 197 -42.41 -52.57 -79.25
C PHE A 197 -42.20 -51.99 -80.65
N ILE A 198 -43.29 -51.83 -81.41
CA ILE A 198 -43.22 -51.34 -82.79
C ILE A 198 -42.88 -49.84 -82.84
N GLY A 199 -43.40 -49.04 -81.91
CA GLY A 199 -43.21 -47.58 -81.88
C GLY A 199 -41.73 -47.16 -81.90
N PRO A 200 -40.89 -47.59 -80.95
CA PRO A 200 -39.47 -47.26 -80.93
C PRO A 200 -38.70 -47.76 -82.16
N VAL A 201 -39.08 -48.92 -82.71
CA VAL A 201 -38.44 -49.51 -83.89
C VAL A 201 -38.71 -48.64 -85.12
N VAL A 202 -39.97 -48.27 -85.36
CA VAL A 202 -40.36 -47.41 -86.47
C VAL A 202 -39.70 -46.03 -86.33
N LEU A 203 -39.70 -45.46 -85.13
CA LEU A 203 -39.02 -44.19 -84.86
C LEU A 203 -37.51 -44.30 -85.14
N SER A 204 -36.85 -45.38 -84.72
CA SER A 204 -35.41 -45.57 -84.94
C SER A 204 -35.08 -45.64 -86.44
N VAL A 205 -35.86 -46.42 -87.21
CA VAL A 205 -35.70 -46.48 -88.67
C VAL A 205 -35.96 -45.13 -89.30
N THR A 206 -37.02 -44.44 -88.87
CA THR A 206 -37.38 -43.11 -89.40
C THR A 206 -36.29 -42.08 -89.11
N LEU A 207 -35.77 -42.04 -87.88
CA LEU A 207 -34.69 -41.12 -87.50
C LEU A 207 -33.39 -41.44 -88.24
N VAL A 208 -33.04 -42.72 -88.39
CA VAL A 208 -31.85 -43.11 -89.16
C VAL A 208 -31.97 -42.71 -90.63
N VAL A 209 -33.14 -42.91 -91.24
CA VAL A 209 -33.39 -42.47 -92.62
C VAL A 209 -33.39 -40.95 -92.73
N LEU A 210 -34.00 -40.24 -91.77
CA LEU A 210 -34.02 -38.78 -91.74
C LEU A 210 -32.62 -38.20 -91.53
N GLU A 211 -31.79 -38.81 -90.68
CA GLU A 211 -30.40 -38.42 -90.48
C GLU A 211 -29.59 -38.69 -91.75
N MET A 212 -29.78 -39.84 -92.39
CA MET A 212 -29.13 -40.18 -93.65
C MET A 212 -29.52 -39.21 -94.78
N LEU A 213 -30.79 -38.81 -94.86
CA LEU A 213 -31.26 -37.78 -95.81
C LEU A 213 -30.72 -36.40 -95.45
N ARG A 214 -30.61 -36.08 -94.15
CA ARG A 214 -30.05 -34.81 -93.68
C ARG A 214 -28.56 -34.71 -93.99
N GLU A 215 -27.80 -35.79 -93.78
CA GLU A 215 -26.39 -35.89 -94.16
C GLU A 215 -26.23 -35.74 -95.68
N ALA A 216 -27.05 -36.44 -96.48
CA ALA A 216 -27.04 -36.31 -97.93
C ALA A 216 -27.46 -34.90 -98.43
N ASN A 217 -28.33 -34.20 -97.68
CA ASN A 217 -28.76 -32.84 -98.00
C ASN A 217 -27.81 -31.74 -97.50
N LEU A 218 -26.85 -32.07 -96.62
CA LEU A 218 -25.83 -31.12 -96.16
C LEU A 218 -24.66 -30.99 -97.15
N ASP A 219 -24.51 -31.95 -98.07
CA ASP A 219 -23.54 -31.89 -99.17
C ASP A 219 -24.02 -31.05 -100.38
N HIS A 220 -25.28 -30.57 -100.35
CA HIS A 220 -25.82 -29.62 -101.32
C HIS A 220 -26.49 -28.42 -100.64
N PRO A 221 -25.80 -27.28 -100.47
CA PRO A 221 -26.46 -26.03 -100.12
C PRO A 221 -27.22 -25.53 -101.35
N THR A 222 -28.52 -25.81 -101.44
CA THR A 222 -29.38 -25.11 -102.40
C THR A 222 -29.81 -23.80 -101.77
N ALA A 223 -29.50 -22.70 -102.45
CA ALA A 223 -30.52 -21.68 -102.63
C ALA A 223 -31.83 -22.31 -103.12
#